data_AF-A0A0G4ID99-F1
#
_entry.id   AF-A0A0G4ID99-F1
#
_cell.length_a   1.000
_cell.length_b   1.000
_cell.length_c   1.000
_cell.angle_alpha   90.00
_cell.angle_beta   90.00
_cell.angle_gamma   90.00
#
_symmetry.space_group_name_H-M   'P 1'
#
loop_
_entity.id
_entity.type
_entity.pdbx_description
1 polymer ?
#
loop_
_entity_poly.entity_id
_entity_poly.type
_entity_poly.pdbx_seq_one_letter_code
_entity_poly.pdbx_strand_id
1 'polypeptide(L)'
;MEAEDVQFFVDDRKHPNFIPIPPAGGKEDCPECYCCRQTVRACARTWEEMLLGKEGEMGIKHYLRVGVAVGLGCGLEALLVSSKARYHTDLSLYWTCVTGTFDLLKLPEVAKYVSGGGRLKANQEMKKRFPNLFLSKEEALEEMVKGLGKRPLIVALSYPWHAKDHPDPTGTTAKRLTEDKAMGSSIKAMKFLRAGHEEGGRLSSNKREKRDGEKDEETWMEEYFQKQDATILPEKTAFYPLLFQDFLSLPQWPRTSEEDKRFKKGLSLLSCLYGNASSHVLFLRCTEVPAELEGVTNKTPYHEKGWTNFETRVSAVKKRGHTVQLGPLPQSWVPLPMSPPAFQTLLEKTRQKKKSKKGDPEDPDLFVVKFTNGRTDRQLVCELYRTFILDTQVKGQRSINMLNKYRIDTKEKGETVGEYFRWIGEQPECAVEEVVLRDCYLTDASLPPLVAGLCALSTMRKLDLYGNEFGPPSLASLKPLHQLEELNLGNDFDDKEGEYAYCPEVRALREALPGSCQLIGTGGRVIKADRAPGPLKYYGDCEKCKCVIM
;
A
#
# COMPACT_ATOMS: atom_id res chain seq x y z
N MET A 1 -18.44 11.86 -14.69
CA MET A 1 -17.99 10.46 -14.82
C MET A 1 -18.61 9.75 -13.64
N GLU A 2 -19.52 8.81 -13.90
CA GLU A 2 -20.22 8.12 -12.82
C GLU A 2 -19.28 7.09 -12.17
N ALA A 3 -19.60 6.65 -10.95
CA ALA A 3 -18.76 5.68 -10.21
C ALA A 3 -18.54 4.36 -10.98
N GLU A 4 -19.49 3.98 -11.84
CA GLU A 4 -19.46 2.78 -12.67
C GLU A 4 -18.43 2.89 -13.81
N ASP A 5 -18.25 4.08 -14.41
CA ASP A 5 -17.27 4.33 -15.47
C ASP A 5 -15.82 4.16 -14.98
N VAL A 6 -15.59 4.35 -13.66
CA VAL A 6 -14.26 4.21 -13.05
C VAL A 6 -13.90 2.75 -12.75
N GLN A 7 -14.88 1.84 -12.76
CA GLN A 7 -14.66 0.43 -12.40
C GLN A 7 -13.66 -0.29 -13.32
N PHE A 8 -13.50 0.20 -14.54
CA PHE A 8 -12.50 -0.30 -15.48
C PHE A 8 -11.06 -0.12 -14.99
N PHE A 9 -10.77 0.93 -14.20
CA PHE A 9 -9.43 1.22 -13.68
C PHE A 9 -9.05 0.38 -12.46
N VAL A 10 -10.00 -0.38 -11.91
CA VAL A 10 -9.84 -1.12 -10.64
C VAL A 10 -9.44 -2.58 -10.89
N ASP A 11 -9.65 -3.10 -12.09
CA ASP A 11 -9.16 -4.43 -12.47
C ASP A 11 -7.70 -4.31 -12.93
N ASP A 12 -6.75 -4.64 -12.05
CA ASP A 12 -5.30 -4.72 -12.33
C ASP A 12 -4.98 -5.49 -13.64
N ARG A 13 -5.91 -6.33 -14.13
CA ARG A 13 -5.75 -7.12 -15.36
C ARG A 13 -6.21 -6.40 -16.62
N LYS A 14 -6.99 -5.32 -16.52
CA LYS A 14 -7.48 -4.53 -17.65
C LYS A 14 -6.76 -3.20 -17.68
N HIS A 15 -5.69 -3.15 -18.46
CA HIS A 15 -4.95 -1.93 -18.68
C HIS A 15 -5.87 -0.86 -19.32
N PRO A 16 -5.84 0.40 -18.84
CA PRO A 16 -6.50 1.49 -19.55
C PRO A 16 -5.93 1.58 -20.97
N ASN A 17 -6.81 1.70 -21.97
CA ASN A 17 -6.37 1.86 -23.34
C ASN A 17 -5.93 3.31 -23.55
N PHE A 18 -4.62 3.55 -23.49
CA PHE A 18 -4.02 4.82 -23.88
C PHE A 18 -3.93 4.88 -25.40
N ILE A 19 -4.62 5.83 -26.01
CA ILE A 19 -4.69 5.99 -27.47
C ILE A 19 -3.99 7.29 -27.85
N PRO A 20 -3.10 7.28 -28.86
CA PRO A 20 -2.50 8.51 -29.38
C PRO A 20 -3.58 9.50 -29.83
N ILE A 21 -3.40 10.78 -29.51
CA ILE A 21 -4.26 11.85 -30.01
C ILE A 21 -4.03 11.96 -31.52
N PRO A 22 -5.09 11.95 -32.36
CA PRO A 22 -4.94 12.12 -33.80
C PRO A 22 -4.16 13.39 -34.15
N PRO A 23 -3.34 13.41 -35.21
CA PRO A 23 -2.60 14.59 -35.64
C PRO A 23 -3.54 15.72 -36.10
N ALA A 24 -3.10 16.97 -35.96
CA ALA A 24 -3.85 18.12 -36.48
C ALA A 24 -3.92 18.05 -38.01
N GLY A 25 -5.12 18.22 -38.59
CA GLY A 25 -5.33 18.12 -40.04
C GLY A 25 -5.38 16.69 -40.61
N GLY A 26 -5.36 15.65 -39.75
CA GLY A 26 -5.61 14.27 -40.17
C GLY A 26 -7.05 14.03 -40.63
N LYS A 27 -7.28 12.95 -41.39
CA LYS A 27 -8.62 12.53 -41.84
C LYS A 27 -9.52 11.99 -40.71
N GLU A 28 -8.94 11.64 -39.58
CA GLU A 28 -9.67 11.11 -38.42
C GLU A 28 -10.14 12.23 -37.50
N ASP A 29 -11.43 12.22 -37.16
CA ASP A 29 -11.99 13.16 -36.20
C ASP A 29 -11.40 12.95 -34.81
N CYS A 30 -11.01 14.05 -34.17
CA CYS A 30 -10.49 14.01 -32.80
C CYS A 30 -11.68 13.81 -31.84
N PRO A 31 -11.75 12.70 -31.08
CA PRO A 31 -12.92 12.41 -30.25
C PRO A 31 -13.08 13.45 -29.16
N GLU A 32 -14.31 13.62 -28.68
CA GLU A 32 -14.60 14.50 -27.54
C GLU A 32 -14.32 13.80 -26.21
N CYS A 33 -13.69 14.53 -25.30
CA CYS A 33 -13.54 14.15 -23.92
C CYS A 33 -14.91 14.13 -23.23
N TYR A 34 -15.31 12.97 -22.74
CA TYR A 34 -16.57 12.78 -22.03
C TYR A 34 -16.74 13.70 -20.81
N CYS A 35 -15.62 14.04 -20.13
CA CYS A 35 -15.66 14.85 -18.91
C CYS A 35 -15.89 16.34 -19.17
N CYS A 36 -15.14 16.95 -20.11
CA CYS A 36 -15.19 18.40 -20.33
C CYS A 36 -15.89 18.82 -21.63
N ARG A 37 -16.34 17.86 -22.45
CA ARG A 37 -17.01 18.08 -23.74
C ARG A 37 -16.19 18.84 -24.79
N GLN A 38 -14.88 18.95 -24.58
CA GLN A 38 -13.94 19.45 -25.59
C GLN A 38 -13.33 18.29 -26.36
N THR A 39 -12.79 18.51 -27.55
CA THR A 39 -11.93 17.51 -28.22
C THR A 39 -10.80 17.07 -27.28
N VAL A 40 -10.38 15.80 -27.32
CA VAL A 40 -9.30 15.32 -26.44
C VAL A 40 -7.99 16.10 -26.64
N ARG A 41 -7.77 16.67 -27.83
CA ARG A 41 -6.67 17.59 -28.11
C ARG A 41 -6.81 18.92 -27.38
N ALA A 42 -7.99 19.55 -27.40
CA ALA A 42 -8.24 20.79 -26.66
C ALA A 42 -8.19 20.57 -25.14
N CYS A 43 -8.70 19.43 -24.68
CA CYS A 43 -8.58 19.01 -23.29
C CYS A 43 -7.11 18.84 -22.87
N ALA A 44 -6.28 18.18 -23.70
CA ALA A 44 -4.84 18.02 -23.45
C ALA A 44 -4.14 19.39 -23.32
N ARG A 45 -4.38 20.31 -24.26
CA ARG A 45 -3.81 21.67 -24.21
C ARG A 45 -4.21 22.44 -22.96
N THR A 46 -5.47 22.36 -22.55
CA THR A 46 -5.95 23.00 -21.31
C THR A 46 -5.16 22.48 -20.10
N TRP A 47 -4.90 21.18 -20.04
CA TRP A 47 -4.09 20.58 -18.98
C TRP A 47 -2.62 20.98 -19.05
N GLU A 48 -2.03 21.06 -20.23
CA GLU A 48 -0.64 21.54 -20.42
C GLU A 48 -0.49 22.98 -19.92
N GLU A 49 -1.41 23.87 -20.31
CA GLU A 49 -1.46 25.26 -19.85
C GLU A 49 -1.59 25.35 -18.33
N MET A 50 -2.39 24.47 -17.71
CA MET A 50 -2.54 24.41 -16.25
C MET A 50 -1.28 23.91 -15.54
N LEU A 51 -0.52 23.00 -16.15
CA LEU A 51 0.60 22.29 -15.51
C LEU A 51 1.95 22.97 -15.71
N LEU A 52 2.14 23.68 -16.83
CA LEU A 52 3.39 24.35 -17.21
C LEU A 52 3.24 25.87 -17.44
N GLY A 53 2.02 26.41 -17.44
CA GLY A 53 1.77 27.79 -17.87
C GLY A 53 1.67 27.93 -19.40
N LYS A 54 1.56 29.17 -19.89
CA LYS A 54 1.23 29.47 -21.30
C LYS A 54 2.33 29.13 -22.32
N GLU A 55 3.56 28.89 -21.89
CA GLU A 55 4.73 28.78 -22.77
C GLU A 55 5.38 27.37 -22.78
N GLY A 56 4.85 26.40 -22.03
CA GLY A 56 5.39 25.05 -21.96
C GLY A 56 4.54 24.00 -22.67
N GLU A 57 5.14 23.20 -23.54
CA GLU A 57 4.52 21.97 -24.07
C GLU A 57 4.97 20.78 -23.23
N MET A 58 4.03 20.16 -22.49
CA MET A 58 4.31 18.96 -21.70
C MET A 58 4.25 17.69 -22.54
N GLY A 59 3.63 17.77 -23.72
CA GLY A 59 3.55 16.67 -24.68
C GLY A 59 2.51 15.62 -24.30
N ILE A 60 1.34 16.01 -23.80
CA ILE A 60 0.20 15.10 -23.61
C ILE A 60 -0.25 14.60 -25.00
N LYS A 61 0.28 13.44 -25.39
CA LYS A 61 0.07 12.83 -26.72
C LYS A 61 -0.97 11.72 -26.73
N HIS A 62 -1.53 11.37 -25.58
CA HIS A 62 -2.48 10.26 -25.45
C HIS A 62 -3.75 10.70 -24.74
N TYR A 63 -4.84 9.97 -24.99
CA TYR A 63 -6.09 10.05 -24.24
C TYR A 63 -6.48 8.65 -23.76
N LEU A 64 -7.41 8.58 -22.81
CA LEU A 64 -7.91 7.34 -22.23
C LEU A 64 -9.18 6.90 -22.97
N ARG A 65 -9.26 5.62 -23.37
CA ARG A 65 -10.49 5.01 -23.88
C ARG A 65 -11.02 3.94 -22.94
N VAL A 66 -12.17 4.23 -22.35
CA VAL A 66 -12.82 3.45 -21.29
C VAL A 66 -14.29 3.24 -21.65
N GLY A 67 -14.54 2.62 -22.81
CA GLY A 67 -15.85 2.67 -23.48
C GLY A 67 -16.13 4.02 -24.15
N VAL A 68 -15.84 5.11 -23.45
CA VAL A 68 -15.84 6.50 -23.96
C VAL A 68 -14.42 7.06 -24.07
N ALA A 69 -14.24 8.13 -24.85
CA ALA A 69 -12.97 8.87 -24.91
C ALA A 69 -12.91 9.90 -23.78
N VAL A 70 -11.81 9.93 -23.04
CA VAL A 70 -11.56 10.87 -21.94
C VAL A 70 -10.16 11.45 -22.12
N GLY A 71 -10.04 12.78 -22.11
CA GLY A 71 -8.74 13.43 -22.12
C GLY A 71 -7.91 13.00 -20.91
N LEU A 72 -6.60 12.82 -21.10
CA LEU A 72 -5.73 12.18 -20.11
C LEU A 72 -5.80 12.84 -18.73
N GLY A 73 -5.63 14.17 -18.65
CA GLY A 73 -5.69 14.88 -17.38
C GLY A 73 -7.06 14.79 -16.68
N CYS A 74 -8.17 14.90 -17.43
CA CYS A 74 -9.50 14.73 -16.87
C CYS A 74 -9.72 13.31 -16.33
N GLY A 75 -9.24 12.30 -17.03
CA GLY A 75 -9.37 10.91 -16.58
C GLY A 75 -8.56 10.67 -15.32
N LEU A 76 -7.31 11.15 -15.25
CA LEU A 76 -6.42 10.93 -14.11
C LEU A 76 -6.85 11.71 -12.85
N GLU A 77 -7.37 12.93 -12.99
CA GLU A 77 -8.03 13.62 -11.86
C GLU A 77 -9.25 12.84 -11.37
N ALA A 78 -10.05 12.31 -12.29
CA ALA A 78 -11.20 11.49 -11.93
C ALA A 78 -10.78 10.20 -11.19
N LEU A 79 -9.59 9.65 -11.47
CA LEU A 79 -9.00 8.56 -10.69
C LEU A 79 -8.66 8.99 -9.27
N LEU A 80 -8.03 10.16 -9.08
CA LEU A 80 -7.62 10.64 -7.76
C LEU A 80 -8.80 10.94 -6.82
N VAL A 81 -9.91 11.41 -7.37
CA VAL A 81 -11.12 11.69 -6.56
C VAL A 81 -11.95 10.43 -6.28
N SER A 82 -11.77 9.36 -7.07
CA SER A 82 -12.49 8.10 -6.88
C SER A 82 -11.93 7.30 -5.71
N SER A 83 -12.78 7.05 -4.70
CA SER A 83 -12.46 6.18 -3.56
C SER A 83 -12.06 4.77 -4.02
N LYS A 84 -12.65 4.28 -5.11
CA LYS A 84 -12.42 2.93 -5.63
C LYS A 84 -11.15 2.82 -6.48
N ALA A 85 -10.78 3.87 -7.21
CA ALA A 85 -9.67 3.79 -8.16
C ALA A 85 -8.34 4.24 -7.57
N ARG A 86 -8.31 5.32 -6.78
CA ARG A 86 -7.04 5.96 -6.36
C ARG A 86 -6.09 5.01 -5.62
N TYR A 87 -6.64 4.08 -4.85
CA TYR A 87 -5.88 3.09 -4.09
C TYR A 87 -5.51 1.83 -4.87
N HIS A 88 -5.97 1.65 -6.11
CA HIS A 88 -5.82 0.38 -6.84
C HIS A 88 -4.98 0.50 -8.10
N THR A 89 -4.42 1.67 -8.38
CA THR A 89 -3.60 1.90 -9.57
C THR A 89 -2.37 2.73 -9.22
N ASP A 90 -1.25 2.43 -9.86
CA ASP A 90 -0.01 3.22 -9.80
C ASP A 90 -0.14 4.54 -10.58
N LEU A 91 -1.10 4.64 -11.51
CA LEU A 91 -1.40 5.84 -12.29
C LEU A 91 -1.72 7.05 -11.42
N SER A 92 -2.37 6.84 -10.27
CA SER A 92 -2.64 7.91 -9.31
C SER A 92 -1.34 8.56 -8.83
N LEU A 93 -0.30 7.76 -8.63
CA LEU A 93 1.00 8.21 -8.14
C LEU A 93 1.80 8.92 -9.23
N TYR A 94 1.81 8.41 -10.46
CA TYR A 94 2.39 9.15 -11.60
C TYR A 94 1.70 10.50 -11.79
N TRP A 95 0.37 10.54 -11.69
CA TRP A 95 -0.38 11.78 -11.81
C TRP A 95 -0.06 12.77 -10.67
N THR A 96 0.18 12.28 -9.45
CA THR A 96 0.69 13.16 -8.37
C THR A 96 2.07 13.73 -8.66
N CYS A 97 2.91 13.05 -9.43
CA CYS A 97 4.20 13.57 -9.89
C CYS A 97 4.03 14.61 -10.99
N VAL A 98 3.20 14.33 -12.01
CA VAL A 98 2.89 15.26 -13.12
C VAL A 98 2.29 16.57 -12.59
N THR A 99 1.35 16.48 -11.64
CA THR A 99 0.75 17.66 -10.99
C THR A 99 1.68 18.37 -10.01
N GLY A 100 2.89 17.84 -9.77
CA GLY A 100 3.85 18.40 -8.82
C GLY A 100 3.38 18.31 -7.36
N THR A 101 2.51 17.35 -7.03
CA THR A 101 2.09 17.10 -5.65
C THR A 101 3.17 16.31 -4.90
N PHE A 102 3.58 15.17 -5.45
CA PHE A 102 4.69 14.36 -4.96
C PHE A 102 5.89 14.49 -5.90
N ASP A 103 7.08 14.34 -5.36
CA ASP A 103 8.23 13.95 -6.17
C ASP A 103 8.50 12.46 -5.97
N LEU A 104 9.00 11.83 -7.02
CA LEU A 104 9.56 10.48 -6.94
C LEU A 104 11.04 10.58 -7.26
N LEU A 105 11.86 9.84 -6.53
CA LEU A 105 13.29 9.80 -6.74
C LEU A 105 13.67 8.56 -7.53
N LYS A 106 14.65 8.71 -8.42
CA LYS A 106 15.30 7.60 -9.11
C LYS A 106 16.21 6.90 -8.10
N LEU A 107 15.74 5.81 -7.51
CA LEU A 107 16.47 5.15 -6.40
C LEU A 107 17.89 4.71 -6.78
N PRO A 108 18.19 4.28 -8.03
CA PRO A 108 19.58 4.02 -8.45
C PRO A 108 20.48 5.26 -8.40
N GLU A 109 19.95 6.43 -8.74
CA GLU A 109 20.69 7.70 -8.66
C GLU A 109 20.89 8.13 -7.19
N VAL A 110 19.90 7.87 -6.34
CA VAL A 110 20.04 8.03 -4.88
C VAL A 110 21.13 7.12 -4.34
N ALA A 111 21.18 5.86 -4.78
CA ALA A 111 22.24 4.92 -4.40
C ALA A 111 23.63 5.40 -4.83
N LYS A 112 23.74 5.87 -6.08
CA LYS A 112 24.95 6.48 -6.59
C LYS A 112 25.41 7.68 -5.75
N TYR A 113 24.50 8.58 -5.43
CA TYR A 113 24.78 9.76 -4.60
C TYR A 113 25.24 9.38 -3.19
N VAL A 114 24.52 8.47 -2.51
CA VAL A 114 24.84 8.04 -1.14
C VAL A 114 26.16 7.27 -1.08
N SER A 115 26.41 6.35 -2.02
CA SER A 115 27.66 5.58 -2.12
C SER A 115 28.85 6.44 -2.51
N GLY A 116 28.63 7.56 -3.22
CA GLY A 116 29.62 8.60 -3.47
C GLY A 116 30.03 9.39 -2.23
N GLY A 117 29.33 9.22 -1.11
CA GLY A 117 29.56 9.94 0.15
C GLY A 117 28.52 11.01 0.46
N GLY A 118 27.54 11.23 -0.43
CA GLY A 118 26.48 12.21 -0.28
C GLY A 118 25.63 12.03 0.97
N ARG A 119 24.93 13.10 1.36
CA ARG A 119 23.94 13.12 2.45
C ARG A 119 22.68 13.79 1.95
N LEU A 120 21.56 13.07 2.07
CA LEU A 120 20.27 13.58 1.63
C LEU A 120 19.87 14.78 2.50
N LYS A 121 19.42 15.85 1.87
CA LYS A 121 18.98 17.10 2.53
C LYS A 121 17.52 17.38 2.22
N ALA A 122 16.97 18.48 2.73
CA ALA A 122 15.57 18.84 2.49
C ALA A 122 15.21 18.90 0.99
N ASN A 123 13.97 18.55 0.63
CA ASN A 123 13.44 18.55 -0.74
C ASN A 123 13.88 19.74 -1.58
N GLN A 124 13.71 20.96 -1.09
CA GLN A 124 14.03 22.18 -1.83
C GLN A 124 15.52 22.27 -2.20
N GLU A 125 16.42 21.94 -1.27
CA GLU A 125 17.86 21.96 -1.53
C GLU A 125 18.25 20.86 -2.51
N MET A 126 17.78 19.64 -2.28
CA MET A 126 18.11 18.49 -3.13
C MET A 126 17.64 18.71 -4.57
N LYS A 127 16.44 19.26 -4.77
CA LYS A 127 15.93 19.57 -6.10
C LYS A 127 16.73 20.63 -6.83
N LYS A 128 17.16 21.67 -6.10
CA LYS A 128 17.93 22.77 -6.69
C LYS A 128 19.30 22.28 -7.14
N ARG A 129 19.96 21.46 -6.32
CA ARG A 129 21.36 21.05 -6.55
C ARG A 129 21.47 19.79 -7.40
N PHE A 130 20.55 18.86 -7.21
CA PHE A 130 20.56 17.52 -7.82
C PHE A 130 19.21 17.16 -8.46
N PRO A 131 18.73 17.95 -9.44
CA PRO A 131 17.44 17.70 -10.10
C PRO A 131 17.36 16.31 -10.75
N ASN A 132 18.49 15.76 -11.19
CA ASN A 132 18.58 14.46 -11.85
C ASN A 132 18.28 13.26 -10.92
N LEU A 133 18.25 13.47 -9.60
CA LEU A 133 17.78 12.46 -8.65
C LEU A 133 16.27 12.25 -8.71
N PHE A 134 15.54 13.20 -9.29
CA PHE A 134 14.07 13.20 -9.32
C PHE A 134 13.57 12.73 -10.68
N LEU A 135 12.41 12.08 -10.66
CA LEU A 135 11.61 11.82 -11.86
C LEU A 135 11.00 13.14 -12.35
N SER A 136 11.24 13.48 -13.61
CA SER A 136 10.65 14.68 -14.21
C SER A 136 9.15 14.49 -14.49
N LYS A 137 8.43 15.59 -14.74
CA LYS A 137 7.01 15.52 -15.12
C LYS A 137 6.82 14.80 -16.45
N GLU A 138 7.75 15.03 -17.38
CA GLU A 138 7.78 14.45 -18.72
C GLU A 138 8.04 12.94 -18.63
N GLU A 139 9.04 12.52 -17.85
CA GLU A 139 9.30 11.11 -17.58
C GLU A 139 8.09 10.43 -16.93
N ALA A 140 7.47 11.07 -15.94
CA ALA A 140 6.26 10.53 -15.31
C ALA A 140 5.11 10.37 -16.32
N LEU A 141 4.94 11.32 -17.24
CA LEU A 141 3.93 11.27 -18.30
C LEU A 141 4.20 10.14 -19.30
N GLU A 142 5.46 9.94 -19.68
CA GLU A 142 5.89 8.86 -20.56
C GLU A 142 5.71 7.48 -19.93
N GLU A 143 6.07 7.30 -18.66
CA GLU A 143 5.88 6.02 -17.96
C GLU A 143 4.39 5.65 -17.81
N MET A 144 3.55 6.66 -17.57
CA MET A 144 2.13 6.48 -17.33
C MET A 144 1.40 5.82 -18.51
N VAL A 145 1.79 6.15 -19.75
CA VAL A 145 1.16 5.59 -20.96
C VAL A 145 1.71 4.21 -21.35
N LYS A 146 2.79 3.75 -20.72
CA LYS A 146 3.31 2.38 -20.93
C LYS A 146 2.36 1.34 -20.35
N GLY A 147 2.45 0.13 -20.89
CA GLY A 147 1.78 -1.05 -20.34
C GLY A 147 2.27 -1.39 -18.92
N LEU A 148 1.39 -1.88 -18.03
CA LEU A 148 1.67 -2.25 -16.63
C LEU A 148 3.02 -2.98 -16.49
N GLY A 149 3.24 -4.08 -17.22
CA GLY A 149 4.49 -4.87 -17.15
C GLY A 149 5.77 -4.17 -17.64
N LYS A 150 5.66 -2.95 -18.17
CA LYS A 150 6.78 -2.13 -18.64
C LYS A 150 7.11 -0.97 -17.69
N ARG A 151 6.28 -0.71 -16.67
CA ARG A 151 6.47 0.44 -15.78
C ARG A 151 7.46 0.20 -14.65
N PRO A 152 8.05 1.29 -14.11
CA PRO A 152 8.81 1.29 -12.87
C PRO A 152 8.05 0.68 -11.69
N LEU A 153 8.81 0.26 -10.68
CA LEU A 153 8.31 -0.12 -9.37
C LEU A 153 8.38 1.09 -8.46
N ILE A 154 7.24 1.57 -7.94
CA ILE A 154 7.22 2.64 -6.95
C ILE A 154 7.45 2.02 -5.56
N VAL A 155 8.36 2.58 -4.79
CA VAL A 155 8.73 2.15 -3.43
C VAL A 155 8.34 3.25 -2.46
N ALA A 156 7.30 3.01 -1.66
CA ALA A 156 6.86 3.92 -0.61
C ALA A 156 7.61 3.59 0.69
N LEU A 157 8.52 4.46 1.11
CA LEU A 157 9.33 4.26 2.30
C LEU A 157 8.63 4.77 3.57
N SER A 158 8.48 3.89 4.54
CA SER A 158 8.10 4.21 5.92
C SER A 158 9.29 4.01 6.85
N TYR A 159 9.64 5.04 7.63
CA TYR A 159 10.85 5.07 8.43
C TYR A 159 10.74 6.05 9.61
N PRO A 160 11.51 5.86 10.70
CA PRO A 160 11.45 6.75 11.85
C PRO A 160 12.33 7.98 11.62
N TRP A 161 11.82 9.17 11.93
CA TRP A 161 12.66 10.36 12.02
C TRP A 161 13.61 10.24 13.23
N HIS A 162 14.92 10.33 12.99
CA HIS A 162 15.99 10.22 13.99
C HIS A 162 16.23 11.53 14.76
N ALA A 163 15.86 12.69 14.19
CA ALA A 163 15.90 13.99 14.84
C ALA A 163 14.69 14.84 14.42
N LYS A 164 14.47 15.96 15.10
CA LYS A 164 13.36 16.89 14.79
C LYS A 164 13.56 17.59 13.45
N ASP A 165 14.78 18.04 13.17
CA ASP A 165 15.09 18.87 11.99
C ASP A 165 15.54 18.04 10.79
N HIS A 166 15.91 16.77 11.00
CA HIS A 166 16.38 15.89 9.95
C HIS A 166 15.99 14.43 10.26
N PRO A 167 15.38 13.70 9.30
CA PRO A 167 14.91 12.35 9.59
C PRO A 167 16.04 11.32 9.64
N ASP A 168 17.18 11.58 8.99
CA ASP A 168 18.35 10.68 8.93
C ASP A 168 19.68 11.44 9.01
N PRO A 169 19.99 12.14 10.13
CA PRO A 169 21.17 13.00 10.24
C PRO A 169 22.49 12.23 10.12
N THR A 170 22.46 10.93 10.41
CA THR A 170 23.60 10.01 10.31
C THR A 170 23.78 9.44 8.91
N GLY A 171 22.75 9.50 8.04
CA GLY A 171 22.74 8.87 6.72
C GLY A 171 22.60 7.34 6.76
N THR A 172 22.25 6.76 7.92
CA THR A 172 22.17 5.31 8.11
C THR A 172 20.96 4.71 7.41
N THR A 173 19.83 5.41 7.43
CA THR A 173 18.62 4.97 6.71
C THR A 173 18.90 4.99 5.21
N ALA A 174 19.44 6.10 4.69
CA ALA A 174 19.82 6.23 3.29
C ALA A 174 20.75 5.11 2.82
N LYS A 175 21.84 4.84 3.57
CA LYS A 175 22.76 3.75 3.25
C LYS A 175 22.06 2.39 3.18
N ARG A 176 21.20 2.09 4.15
CA ARG A 176 20.49 0.82 4.19
C ARG A 176 19.51 0.63 3.04
N LEU A 177 18.85 1.70 2.60
CA LEU A 177 17.96 1.67 1.44
C LEU A 177 18.69 1.36 0.14
N THR A 178 19.98 1.68 0.09
CA THR A 178 20.83 1.49 -1.09
C THR A 178 21.56 0.15 -1.10
N GLU A 179 21.41 -0.65 -0.04
CA GLU A 179 21.89 -2.04 0.01
C GLU A 179 20.94 -2.99 -0.73
N ASP A 180 21.50 -4.07 -1.30
CA ASP A 180 20.74 -5.08 -2.06
C ASP A 180 19.50 -5.61 -1.34
N LYS A 181 19.58 -5.78 0.00
CA LYS A 181 18.51 -6.33 0.83
C LYS A 181 17.25 -5.46 0.84
N ALA A 182 17.35 -4.18 0.46
CA ALA A 182 16.24 -3.23 0.49
C ALA A 182 15.12 -3.57 -0.51
N MET A 183 15.42 -4.24 -1.62
CA MET A 183 14.46 -4.53 -2.70
C MET A 183 13.73 -5.88 -2.53
N GLY A 184 13.85 -6.52 -1.36
CA GLY A 184 13.21 -7.80 -1.07
C GLY A 184 13.65 -8.90 -2.04
N SER A 185 12.70 -9.64 -2.61
CA SER A 185 12.96 -10.72 -3.57
C SER A 185 13.03 -10.26 -5.04
N SER A 186 12.91 -8.96 -5.33
CA SER A 186 12.91 -8.46 -6.71
C SER A 186 14.32 -8.38 -7.29
N ILE A 187 14.77 -9.47 -7.92
CA ILE A 187 16.09 -9.58 -8.56
C ILE A 187 16.33 -8.46 -9.58
N LYS A 188 15.29 -8.05 -10.31
CA LYS A 188 15.40 -7.00 -11.34
C LYS A 188 15.63 -5.62 -10.72
N ALA A 189 14.90 -5.26 -9.67
CA ALA A 189 15.10 -3.99 -8.97
C ALA A 189 16.49 -3.93 -8.29
N MET A 190 16.94 -5.05 -7.70
CA MET A 190 18.28 -5.17 -7.10
C MET A 190 19.39 -4.85 -8.11
N LYS A 191 19.28 -5.30 -9.37
CA LYS A 191 20.31 -5.01 -10.39
C LYS A 191 20.49 -3.51 -10.65
N PHE A 192 19.40 -2.76 -10.75
CA PHE A 192 19.48 -1.31 -10.92
C PHE A 192 20.12 -0.64 -9.71
N LEU A 193 19.72 -1.05 -8.50
CA LEU A 193 20.26 -0.50 -7.26
C LEU A 193 21.77 -0.74 -7.13
N ARG A 194 22.20 -1.96 -7.41
CA ARG A 194 23.61 -2.38 -7.32
C ARG A 194 24.49 -1.62 -8.31
N ALA A 195 24.00 -1.42 -9.54
CA ALA A 195 24.70 -0.63 -10.56
C ALA A 195 24.94 0.82 -10.10
N GLY A 196 23.91 1.47 -9.52
CA GLY A 196 24.04 2.82 -8.96
C GLY A 196 25.05 2.86 -7.81
N HIS A 197 24.95 1.91 -6.87
CA HIS A 197 25.88 1.79 -5.74
C HIS A 197 27.35 1.62 -6.20
N GLU A 198 27.61 0.74 -7.17
CA GLU A 198 28.95 0.50 -7.73
C GLU A 198 29.52 1.71 -8.48
N GLU A 199 28.67 2.46 -9.18
CA GLU A 199 29.08 3.72 -9.81
C GLU A 199 29.44 4.78 -8.76
N GLY A 200 28.60 4.95 -7.73
CA GLY A 200 28.88 5.86 -6.61
C GLY A 200 30.18 5.50 -5.87
N GLY A 201 30.41 4.22 -5.62
CA GLY A 201 31.64 3.72 -5.01
C GLY A 201 32.89 4.05 -5.83
N ARG A 202 32.81 3.95 -7.16
CA ARG A 202 33.91 4.33 -8.07
C ARG A 202 34.20 5.84 -8.05
N LEU A 203 33.16 6.67 -7.93
CA LEU A 203 33.33 8.12 -7.74
C LEU A 203 34.04 8.41 -6.42
N SER A 204 33.69 7.71 -5.34
CA SER A 204 34.38 7.84 -4.05
C SER A 204 35.79 7.26 -4.03
N SER A 205 36.12 6.23 -4.82
CA SER A 205 37.48 5.66 -4.85
C SER A 205 38.47 6.50 -5.64
N ASN A 206 37.99 7.33 -6.58
CA ASN A 206 38.80 8.27 -7.33
C ASN A 206 39.14 9.56 -6.54
N LYS A 207 38.85 9.57 -5.23
CA LYS A 207 39.27 10.61 -4.29
C LYS A 207 40.79 10.73 -4.29
N ARG A 208 41.33 11.78 -4.93
CA ARG A 208 42.70 12.24 -4.69
C ARG A 208 42.73 13.06 -3.40
N GLU A 209 43.85 13.00 -2.67
CA GLU A 209 44.09 13.86 -1.51
C GLU A 209 43.91 15.33 -1.92
N LYS A 210 43.07 16.03 -1.15
CA LYS A 210 42.66 17.41 -1.38
C LYS A 210 43.89 18.33 -1.41
N ARG A 211 44.13 19.01 -2.53
CA ARG A 211 45.14 20.09 -2.61
C ARG A 211 44.50 21.43 -2.22
N ASP A 212 45.29 22.33 -1.63
CA ASP A 212 44.83 23.68 -1.30
C ASP A 212 44.30 24.38 -2.57
N GLY A 213 43.03 24.81 -2.53
CA GLY A 213 42.32 25.42 -3.64
C GLY A 213 41.31 24.50 -4.38
N GLU A 214 41.20 23.22 -4.02
CA GLU A 214 40.18 22.33 -4.60
C GLU A 214 38.79 22.52 -3.99
N LYS A 215 37.76 22.44 -4.85
CA LYS A 215 36.34 22.54 -4.49
C LYS A 215 35.97 21.49 -3.43
N ASP A 216 34.98 21.80 -2.59
CA ASP A 216 34.48 20.80 -1.64
C ASP A 216 33.81 19.63 -2.39
N GLU A 217 33.79 18.46 -1.73
CA GLU A 217 33.31 17.21 -2.32
C GLU A 217 31.86 17.30 -2.81
N GLU A 218 31.04 18.10 -2.12
CA GLU A 218 29.64 18.24 -2.44
C GLU A 218 29.43 19.07 -3.72
N THR A 219 30.22 20.14 -3.89
CA THR A 219 30.24 20.98 -5.10
C THR A 219 30.73 20.17 -6.30
N TRP A 220 31.73 19.30 -6.11
CA TRP A 220 32.19 18.41 -7.19
C TRP A 220 31.10 17.40 -7.58
N MET A 221 30.42 16.77 -6.61
CA MET A 221 29.30 15.87 -6.90
C MET A 221 28.18 16.60 -7.63
N GLU A 222 27.85 17.82 -7.20
CA GLU A 222 26.85 18.66 -7.86
C GLU A 222 27.21 18.91 -9.33
N GLU A 223 28.43 19.32 -9.63
CA GLU A 223 28.90 19.48 -11.02
C GLU A 223 28.87 18.17 -11.81
N TYR A 224 29.22 17.05 -11.18
CA TYR A 224 29.16 15.74 -11.83
C TYR A 224 27.72 15.38 -12.22
N PHE A 225 26.77 15.50 -11.29
CA PHE A 225 25.36 15.19 -11.55
C PHE A 225 24.76 16.16 -12.57
N GLN A 226 25.11 17.46 -12.52
CA GLN A 226 24.64 18.47 -13.48
C GLN A 226 25.18 18.27 -14.90
N LYS A 227 26.38 17.66 -15.04
CA LYS A 227 26.97 17.33 -16.35
C LYS A 227 26.37 16.09 -16.99
N GLN A 228 25.70 15.23 -16.22
CA GLN A 228 24.97 14.11 -16.81
C GLN A 228 23.72 14.64 -17.51
N ASP A 229 23.39 14.07 -18.67
CA ASP A 229 22.11 14.38 -19.32
C ASP A 229 20.98 14.19 -18.30
N ALA A 230 20.11 15.20 -18.19
CA ALA A 230 19.04 15.25 -17.19
C ALA A 230 18.01 14.11 -17.34
N THR A 231 17.99 13.53 -18.54
CA THR A 231 17.22 12.37 -18.98
C THR A 231 18.22 11.25 -19.22
N ILE A 232 18.00 10.01 -18.79
CA ILE A 232 17.02 9.14 -19.42
C ILE A 232 16.82 7.97 -18.43
N LEU A 233 15.60 7.80 -17.92
CA LEU A 233 15.17 6.50 -17.42
C LEU A 233 15.61 5.41 -18.43
N PRO A 234 16.15 4.26 -18.00
CA PRO A 234 16.65 3.26 -18.95
C PRO A 234 15.56 2.87 -19.95
N GLU A 235 15.93 2.55 -21.19
CA GLU A 235 14.99 2.18 -22.27
C GLU A 235 13.93 1.16 -21.79
N LYS A 236 14.35 0.23 -20.93
CA LYS A 236 13.48 -0.69 -20.20
C LYS A 236 13.35 -0.26 -18.74
N THR A 237 12.20 0.33 -18.43
CA THR A 237 11.86 0.82 -17.09
C THR A 237 11.14 -0.20 -16.21
N ALA A 238 10.84 -1.39 -16.73
CA ALA A 238 10.22 -2.46 -15.96
C ALA A 238 11.04 -2.78 -14.69
N PHE A 239 10.41 -2.63 -13.51
CA PHE A 239 11.05 -2.82 -12.20
C PHE A 239 12.17 -1.83 -11.85
N TYR A 240 12.36 -0.75 -12.63
CA TYR A 240 13.22 0.35 -12.21
C TYR A 240 12.64 0.96 -10.92
N PRO A 241 13.40 1.05 -9.82
CA PRO A 241 12.83 1.49 -8.55
C PRO A 241 12.74 3.02 -8.47
N LEU A 242 11.53 3.53 -8.26
CA LEU A 242 11.23 4.92 -7.95
C LEU A 242 10.88 5.05 -6.48
N LEU A 243 11.63 5.83 -5.71
CA LEU A 243 11.45 6.01 -4.28
C LEU A 243 10.53 7.19 -3.99
N PHE A 244 9.52 6.97 -3.16
CA PHE A 244 8.92 8.03 -2.36
C PHE A 244 9.52 8.01 -0.95
N GLN A 245 10.08 9.14 -0.54
CA GLN A 245 10.52 9.43 0.82
C GLN A 245 9.97 10.81 1.20
N ASP A 246 9.09 10.89 2.21
CA ASP A 246 8.40 12.12 2.64
C ASP A 246 9.29 13.38 2.68
N PHE A 247 10.47 13.32 3.30
CA PHE A 247 11.41 14.43 3.46
C PHE A 247 11.99 14.96 2.15
N LEU A 248 12.14 14.06 1.17
CA LEU A 248 12.63 14.38 -0.17
C LEU A 248 11.50 14.57 -1.19
N SER A 249 10.29 14.11 -0.90
CA SER A 249 9.18 14.05 -1.86
C SER A 249 8.14 15.14 -1.63
N LEU A 250 8.22 15.81 -0.48
CA LEU A 250 7.36 16.90 -0.07
C LEU A 250 8.21 18.11 0.37
N PRO A 251 7.72 19.35 0.19
CA PRO A 251 8.41 20.54 0.71
C PRO A 251 8.62 20.47 2.22
N GLN A 252 9.80 20.88 2.69
CA GLN A 252 10.16 20.90 4.11
C GLN A 252 10.21 22.33 4.67
N TRP A 253 10.07 22.50 5.98
CA TRP A 253 10.11 23.83 6.60
C TRP A 253 11.52 24.43 6.53
N PRO A 254 11.70 25.74 6.27
CA PRO A 254 10.67 26.76 5.97
C PRO A 254 10.03 26.60 4.58
N ARG A 255 8.70 26.75 4.52
CA ARG A 255 7.90 26.61 3.30
C ARG A 255 7.32 27.96 2.85
N THR A 256 7.29 28.21 1.54
CA THR A 256 6.46 29.27 0.95
C THR A 256 4.96 28.95 1.06
N SER A 257 4.08 29.88 0.69
CA SER A 257 2.62 29.64 0.69
C SER A 257 2.23 28.56 -0.31
N GLU A 258 2.88 28.52 -1.47
CA GLU A 258 2.69 27.53 -2.53
C GLU A 258 3.18 26.15 -2.06
N GLU A 259 4.35 26.11 -1.43
CA GLU A 259 4.90 24.89 -0.84
C GLU A 259 4.05 24.35 0.30
N ASP A 260 3.45 25.22 1.13
CA ASP A 260 2.53 24.79 2.18
C ASP A 260 1.24 24.18 1.61
N LYS A 261 0.65 24.80 0.56
CA LYS A 261 -0.49 24.22 -0.16
C LYS A 261 -0.14 22.86 -0.76
N ARG A 262 1.02 22.76 -1.42
CA ARG A 262 1.53 21.50 -1.98
C ARG A 262 1.71 20.43 -0.91
N PHE A 263 2.36 20.77 0.20
CA PHE A 263 2.58 19.84 1.31
C PHE A 263 1.26 19.35 1.91
N LYS A 264 0.29 20.23 2.15
CA LYS A 264 -1.04 19.85 2.65
C LYS A 264 -1.76 18.92 1.68
N LYS A 265 -1.73 19.22 0.38
CA LYS A 265 -2.26 18.33 -0.66
C LYS A 265 -1.55 16.97 -0.64
N GLY A 266 -0.22 16.97 -0.55
CA GLY A 266 0.58 15.76 -0.43
C GLY A 266 0.23 14.91 0.79
N LEU A 267 0.11 15.53 1.97
CA LEU A 267 -0.31 14.86 3.21
C LEU A 267 -1.65 14.15 3.06
N SER A 268 -2.62 14.80 2.40
CA SER A 268 -3.95 14.22 2.16
C SER A 268 -3.91 12.95 1.30
N LEU A 269 -2.86 12.78 0.49
CA LEU A 269 -2.67 11.66 -0.43
C LEU A 269 -1.72 10.58 0.12
N LEU A 270 -1.18 10.71 1.33
CA LEU A 270 -0.28 9.68 1.89
C LEU A 270 -0.97 8.33 2.05
N SER A 271 -2.26 8.30 2.41
CA SER A 271 -3.02 7.04 2.43
C SER A 271 -3.09 6.38 1.05
N CYS A 272 -3.21 7.18 -0.02
CA CYS A 272 -3.24 6.73 -1.41
C CYS A 272 -1.92 6.09 -1.83
N LEU A 273 -0.80 6.62 -1.35
CA LEU A 273 0.52 6.06 -1.60
C LEU A 273 0.78 4.78 -0.78
N TYR A 274 0.75 4.88 0.54
CA TYR A 274 1.14 3.77 1.42
C TYR A 274 0.14 2.61 1.38
N GLY A 275 -1.15 2.90 1.14
CA GLY A 275 -2.22 1.91 1.00
C GLY A 275 -2.51 1.48 -0.43
N ASN A 276 -1.69 1.85 -1.42
CA ASN A 276 -1.95 1.47 -2.82
C ASN A 276 -1.85 -0.05 -3.03
N ALA A 277 -2.90 -0.71 -3.51
CA ALA A 277 -2.98 -2.14 -3.73
C ALA A 277 -2.38 -2.61 -5.08
N SER A 278 -1.97 -1.69 -5.96
CA SER A 278 -1.32 -2.03 -7.23
C SER A 278 -0.06 -2.87 -7.00
N SER A 279 0.16 -3.87 -7.86
CA SER A 279 1.38 -4.69 -7.82
C SER A 279 2.66 -3.93 -8.16
N HIS A 280 2.53 -2.70 -8.66
CA HIS A 280 3.65 -1.82 -8.99
C HIS A 280 4.00 -0.84 -7.85
N VAL A 281 3.38 -0.98 -6.67
CA VAL A 281 3.67 -0.14 -5.51
C VAL A 281 4.09 -1.00 -4.31
N LEU A 282 5.38 -1.00 -4.01
CA LEU A 282 5.98 -1.67 -2.87
C LEU A 282 5.93 -0.79 -1.62
N PHE A 283 5.52 -1.34 -0.49
CA PHE A 283 5.73 -0.72 0.82
C PHE A 283 7.06 -1.18 1.42
N LEU A 284 7.97 -0.26 1.68
CA LEU A 284 9.25 -0.54 2.31
C LEU A 284 9.26 0.01 3.73
N ARG A 285 9.32 -0.88 4.72
CA ARG A 285 9.37 -0.54 6.13
C ARG A 285 10.81 -0.61 6.63
N CYS A 286 11.42 0.52 6.98
CA CYS A 286 12.71 0.57 7.67
C CYS A 286 12.49 0.89 9.15
N THR A 287 12.80 -0.02 10.07
CA THR A 287 12.36 0.07 11.48
C THR A 287 13.46 0.44 12.47
N GLU A 288 14.71 0.42 12.03
CA GLU A 288 15.87 0.66 12.88
C GLU A 288 15.99 2.13 13.29
N VAL A 289 16.41 2.35 14.53
CA VAL A 289 16.74 3.66 15.09
C VAL A 289 18.12 3.50 15.72
N PRO A 290 19.18 4.10 15.16
CA PRO A 290 20.54 3.96 15.68
C PRO A 290 20.76 4.88 16.88
N ALA A 291 20.15 4.52 18.00
CA ALA A 291 19.99 5.35 19.21
C ALA A 291 21.32 5.74 19.90
N GLU A 292 22.39 5.03 19.57
CA GLU A 292 23.76 5.20 20.04
C GLU A 292 24.59 6.19 19.22
N LEU A 293 24.17 6.52 17.99
CA LEU A 293 24.92 7.42 17.12
C LEU A 293 24.70 8.90 17.48
N GLU A 294 25.75 9.69 17.34
CA GLU A 294 25.69 11.14 17.49
C GLU A 294 24.75 11.76 16.45
N GLY A 295 23.99 12.78 16.85
CA GLY A 295 22.96 13.41 16.03
C GLY A 295 21.57 12.76 16.11
N VAL A 296 21.45 11.56 16.68
CA VAL A 296 20.15 10.89 16.89
C VAL A 296 19.52 11.35 18.21
N THR A 297 18.59 12.30 18.11
CA THR A 297 17.90 12.90 19.26
C THR A 297 16.55 12.25 19.57
N ASN A 298 15.89 11.66 18.58
CA ASN A 298 14.60 10.97 18.73
C ASN A 298 14.77 9.45 18.73
N LYS A 299 14.97 8.90 19.92
CA LYS A 299 15.20 7.46 20.16
C LYS A 299 13.93 6.61 20.24
N THR A 300 12.77 7.20 19.95
CA THR A 300 11.48 6.48 20.00
C THR A 300 11.50 5.33 18.99
N PRO A 301 11.17 4.08 19.37
CA PRO A 301 11.10 2.96 18.43
C PRO A 301 10.09 3.17 17.30
N TYR A 302 10.32 2.53 16.14
CA TYR A 302 9.42 2.64 14.97
C TYR A 302 7.95 2.39 15.31
N HIS A 303 7.65 1.32 16.07
CA HIS A 303 6.28 0.94 16.41
C HIS A 303 5.60 1.84 17.47
N GLU A 304 6.34 2.77 18.07
CA GLU A 304 5.85 3.79 18.99
C GLU A 304 5.71 5.17 18.31
N LYS A 305 5.93 5.29 16.99
CA LYS A 305 5.73 6.54 16.25
C LYS A 305 4.35 6.60 15.59
N GLY A 306 3.72 7.76 15.61
CA GLY A 306 2.35 7.94 15.11
C GLY A 306 2.21 7.71 13.61
N TRP A 307 3.01 8.40 12.81
CA TRP A 307 3.01 8.27 11.35
C TRP A 307 3.35 6.85 10.89
N THR A 308 4.36 6.21 11.47
CA THR A 308 4.74 4.83 11.13
C THR A 308 3.63 3.81 11.45
N ASN A 309 2.87 4.03 12.53
CA ASN A 309 1.70 3.21 12.87
C ASN A 309 0.57 3.36 11.84
N PHE A 310 0.37 4.57 11.33
CA PHE A 310 -0.58 4.85 10.25
C PHE A 310 -0.14 4.18 8.94
N GLU A 311 1.09 4.45 8.50
CA GLU A 311 1.68 3.95 7.26
C GLU A 311 1.66 2.42 7.18
N THR A 312 1.98 1.76 8.30
CA THR A 312 1.89 0.30 8.39
C THR A 312 0.46 -0.21 8.30
N ARG A 313 -0.51 0.44 8.94
CA ARG A 313 -1.89 -0.06 8.93
C ARG A 313 -2.56 0.15 7.58
N VAL A 314 -2.34 1.28 6.92
CA VAL A 314 -2.89 1.48 5.57
C VAL A 314 -2.23 0.54 4.56
N SER A 315 -0.95 0.19 4.73
CA SER A 315 -0.29 -0.77 3.85
C SER A 315 -0.74 -2.23 4.06
N ALA A 316 -1.51 -2.51 5.12
CA ALA A 316 -2.01 -3.85 5.40
C ALA A 316 -2.95 -4.40 4.31
N VAL A 317 -3.55 -3.53 3.48
CA VAL A 317 -4.39 -3.96 2.34
C VAL A 317 -3.59 -4.62 1.21
N LYS A 318 -2.28 -4.38 1.15
CA LYS A 318 -1.41 -4.87 0.08
C LYS A 318 -1.37 -6.40 0.04
N LYS A 319 -1.12 -6.93 -1.16
CA LYS A 319 -0.92 -8.37 -1.38
C LYS A 319 0.38 -8.83 -0.71
N ARG A 320 0.42 -10.10 -0.28
CA ARG A 320 1.65 -10.71 0.24
C ARG A 320 2.80 -10.52 -0.78
N GLY A 321 4.00 -10.21 -0.28
CA GLY A 321 5.17 -9.92 -1.11
C GLY A 321 5.30 -8.46 -1.58
N HIS A 322 4.29 -7.61 -1.34
CA HIS A 322 4.35 -6.17 -1.66
C HIS A 322 4.69 -5.29 -0.45
N THR A 323 5.14 -5.94 0.63
CA THR A 323 5.67 -5.30 1.84
C THR A 323 7.04 -5.92 2.12
N VAL A 324 8.07 -5.07 2.19
CA VAL A 324 9.43 -5.45 2.58
C VAL A 324 9.74 -4.79 3.92
N GLN A 325 10.38 -5.54 4.82
CA GLN A 325 10.79 -5.05 6.12
C GLN A 325 12.31 -5.11 6.27
N LEU A 326 12.90 -3.96 6.62
CA LEU A 326 14.29 -3.79 6.96
C LEU A 326 14.41 -3.45 8.45
N GLY A 327 14.97 -4.37 9.21
CA GLY A 327 15.13 -4.23 10.65
C GLY A 327 14.09 -5.02 11.46
N PRO A 328 14.36 -5.22 12.75
CA PRO A 328 13.50 -5.99 13.62
C PRO A 328 12.26 -5.19 14.05
N LEU A 329 11.21 -5.93 14.43
CA LEU A 329 10.07 -5.41 15.18
C LEU A 329 9.83 -6.32 16.38
N PRO A 330 9.24 -5.81 17.47
CA PRO A 330 8.83 -6.65 18.58
C PRO A 330 7.88 -7.74 18.10
N GLN A 331 8.07 -8.97 18.58
CA GLN A 331 7.20 -10.11 18.21
C GLN A 331 5.74 -9.88 18.61
N SER A 332 5.50 -9.10 19.66
CA SER A 332 4.17 -8.70 20.12
C SER A 332 3.49 -7.65 19.25
N TRP A 333 4.23 -6.95 18.37
CA TRP A 333 3.65 -5.93 17.51
C TRP A 333 3.15 -6.58 16.22
N VAL A 334 1.83 -6.58 16.04
CA VAL A 334 1.20 -7.16 14.87
C VAL A 334 0.48 -6.06 14.08
N PRO A 335 0.73 -5.93 12.78
CA PRO A 335 0.08 -4.92 11.93
C PRO A 335 -1.32 -5.37 11.50
N LEU A 336 -2.19 -5.71 12.47
CA LEU A 336 -3.59 -6.05 12.19
C LEU A 336 -4.38 -4.78 11.79
N PRO A 337 -5.39 -4.93 10.91
CA PRO A 337 -6.36 -3.87 10.68
C PRO A 337 -7.09 -3.57 12.00
N MET A 338 -7.33 -2.29 12.26
CA MET A 338 -8.05 -1.81 13.45
C MET A 338 -9.25 -0.97 13.01
N SER A 339 -10.33 -0.99 13.80
CA SER A 339 -11.41 -0.01 13.63
C SER A 339 -10.83 1.42 13.76
N PRO A 340 -11.38 2.44 13.08
CA PRO A 340 -10.96 3.82 13.30
C PRO A 340 -11.03 4.27 14.77
N PRO A 341 -12.06 3.92 15.57
CA PRO A 341 -12.06 4.17 17.01
C PRO A 341 -10.92 3.48 17.79
N ALA A 342 -10.62 2.22 17.49
CA ALA A 342 -9.51 1.51 18.14
C ALA A 342 -8.15 2.11 17.76
N PHE A 343 -7.99 2.54 16.50
CA PHE A 343 -6.79 3.25 16.06
C PHE A 343 -6.62 4.60 16.76
N GLN A 344 -7.70 5.35 16.93
CA GLN A 344 -7.68 6.58 17.72
C GLN A 344 -7.27 6.31 19.18
N THR A 345 -7.87 5.29 19.80
CA THR A 345 -7.56 4.88 21.18
C THR A 345 -6.08 4.49 21.33
N LEU A 346 -5.50 3.82 20.33
CA LEU A 346 -4.07 3.51 20.30
C LEU A 346 -3.21 4.79 20.34
N LEU A 347 -3.55 5.81 19.54
CA LEU A 347 -2.80 7.06 19.47
C LEU A 347 -2.96 7.94 20.73
N GLU A 348 -4.07 7.77 21.44
CA GLU A 348 -4.40 8.46 22.69
C GLU A 348 -3.92 7.71 23.95
N LYS A 349 -3.44 6.47 23.80
CA LYS A 349 -2.97 5.65 24.93
C LYS A 349 -1.82 6.34 25.66
N THR A 350 -2.02 6.54 26.97
CA THR A 350 -1.02 7.12 27.88
C THR A 350 -0.39 6.06 28.78
N ARG A 351 0.87 6.28 29.18
CA ARG A 351 1.53 5.49 30.23
C ARG A 351 0.84 5.83 31.56
N GLN A 352 0.52 4.81 32.38
CA GLN A 352 -0.13 5.02 33.67
C GLN A 352 0.68 6.03 34.50
N LYS A 353 0.05 7.15 34.89
CA LYS A 353 0.68 8.17 35.74
C LYS A 353 1.00 7.56 37.12
N LYS A 354 2.24 7.68 37.60
CA LYS A 354 2.43 7.99 39.03
C LYS A 354 1.77 9.35 39.24
N LYS A 355 0.75 9.45 40.11
CA LYS A 355 -0.07 10.66 40.37
C LYS A 355 0.75 11.95 40.27
N SER A 356 0.71 12.65 39.13
CA SER A 356 1.17 14.04 39.02
C SER A 356 0.07 14.97 39.52
N LYS A 357 0.47 16.06 40.17
CA LYS A 357 -0.43 17.05 40.77
C LYS A 357 -1.24 17.76 39.67
N LYS A 358 -2.47 18.12 40.01
CA LYS A 358 -3.38 18.86 39.12
C LYS A 358 -2.77 20.25 38.85
N GLY A 359 -2.37 20.54 37.62
CA GLY A 359 -1.84 21.85 37.21
C GLY A 359 -0.56 21.82 36.37
N ASP A 360 0.13 20.67 36.24
CA ASP A 360 1.31 20.58 35.38
C ASP A 360 0.93 20.59 33.88
N PRO A 361 1.72 21.23 33.00
CA PRO A 361 1.58 21.10 31.55
C PRO A 361 1.55 19.62 31.15
N GLU A 362 0.69 19.26 30.19
CA GLU A 362 0.61 17.87 29.75
C GLU A 362 1.92 17.45 29.10
N ASP A 363 2.68 16.61 29.81
CA ASP A 363 3.94 16.04 29.35
C ASP A 363 3.72 15.24 28.05
N PRO A 364 4.32 15.64 26.91
CA PRO A 364 4.22 14.88 25.66
C PRO A 364 4.84 13.48 25.75
N ASP A 365 5.71 13.20 26.74
CA ASP A 365 6.24 11.86 27.03
C ASP A 365 5.24 10.94 27.73
N LEU A 366 4.05 11.45 28.09
CA LEU A 366 2.96 10.68 28.65
C LEU A 366 2.40 9.64 27.66
N PHE A 367 2.40 9.94 26.36
CA PHE A 367 1.80 9.06 25.36
C PHE A 367 2.72 7.90 25.00
N VAL A 368 2.13 6.71 24.81
CA VAL A 368 2.85 5.53 24.29
C VAL A 368 3.25 5.77 22.84
N VAL A 369 2.33 6.29 22.03
CA VAL A 369 2.60 6.66 20.63
C VAL A 369 2.94 8.13 20.54
N LYS A 370 4.11 8.44 19.97
CA LYS A 370 4.68 9.79 19.90
C LYS A 370 4.74 10.32 18.47
N PHE A 371 4.64 11.63 18.35
CA PHE A 371 4.80 12.37 17.10
C PHE A 371 5.96 13.34 17.27
N THR A 372 6.81 13.48 16.25
CA THR A 372 8.00 14.36 16.29
C THR A 372 7.64 15.82 16.60
N ASN A 373 6.41 16.24 16.25
CA ASN A 373 5.90 17.61 16.48
C ASN A 373 4.85 17.74 17.61
N GLY A 374 4.67 16.72 18.45
CA GLY A 374 4.13 16.92 19.81
C GLY A 374 2.63 16.87 20.07
N ARG A 375 1.68 17.06 19.12
CA ARG A 375 0.23 16.73 19.29
C ARG A 375 -0.61 16.96 18.03
N THR A 376 -0.24 17.95 17.23
CA THR A 376 -0.97 18.42 16.03
C THR A 376 -1.40 17.33 15.06
N ASP A 377 -0.60 16.28 14.93
CA ASP A 377 -0.80 15.31 13.87
C ASP A 377 -1.72 14.15 14.26
N ARG A 378 -2.07 13.97 15.55
CA ARG A 378 -2.90 12.84 15.99
C ARG A 378 -4.27 12.83 15.33
N GLN A 379 -4.97 13.96 15.41
CA GLN A 379 -6.29 14.11 14.80
C GLN A 379 -6.22 13.92 13.29
N LEU A 380 -5.26 14.58 12.63
CA LEU A 380 -5.03 14.44 11.19
C LEU A 380 -4.81 12.97 10.80
N VAL A 381 -3.95 12.26 11.51
CA VAL A 381 -3.66 10.85 11.23
C VAL A 381 -4.88 9.94 11.47
N CYS A 382 -5.67 10.20 12.51
CA CYS A 382 -6.95 9.51 12.72
C CYS A 382 -7.92 9.73 11.55
N GLU A 383 -8.05 10.98 11.07
CA GLU A 383 -8.93 11.35 9.97
C GLU A 383 -8.48 10.72 8.64
N LEU A 384 -7.18 10.73 8.36
CA LEU A 384 -6.60 10.05 7.20
C LEU A 384 -6.86 8.54 7.24
N TYR A 385 -6.68 7.91 8.40
CA TYR A 385 -6.93 6.49 8.57
C TYR A 385 -8.42 6.16 8.41
N ARG A 386 -9.31 6.93 9.04
CA ARG A 386 -10.77 6.74 8.92
C ARG A 386 -11.22 6.86 7.46
N THR A 387 -10.74 7.89 6.75
CA THR A 387 -11.06 8.10 5.33
C THR A 387 -10.59 6.92 4.49
N PHE A 388 -9.37 6.43 4.74
CA PHE A 388 -8.82 5.27 4.05
C PHE A 388 -9.68 4.02 4.24
N ILE A 389 -10.11 3.71 5.47
CA ILE A 389 -10.95 2.54 5.74
C ILE A 389 -12.33 2.70 5.09
N LEU A 390 -12.96 3.87 5.19
CA LEU A 390 -14.24 4.14 4.51
C LEU A 390 -14.14 3.91 3.00
N ASP A 391 -13.07 4.41 2.39
CA ASP A 391 -12.93 4.37 0.94
C ASP A 391 -12.51 3.00 0.40
N THR A 392 -11.79 2.19 1.19
CA THR A 392 -11.26 0.88 0.72
C THR A 392 -12.02 -0.32 1.25
N GLN A 393 -12.79 -0.18 2.33
CA GLN A 393 -13.39 -1.31 3.05
C GLN A 393 -14.91 -1.20 3.17
N VAL A 394 -15.47 -0.01 2.94
CA VAL A 394 -16.91 0.26 3.10
C VAL A 394 -17.53 0.64 1.76
N LYS A 395 -17.16 1.81 1.21
CA LYS A 395 -17.83 2.40 0.04
C LYS A 395 -17.69 1.53 -1.21
N GLY A 396 -18.79 0.89 -1.60
CA GLY A 396 -18.84 0.06 -2.81
C GLY A 396 -18.03 -1.25 -2.71
N GLN A 397 -17.62 -1.64 -1.50
CA GLN A 397 -16.84 -2.85 -1.27
C GLN A 397 -17.77 -4.04 -1.07
N ARG A 398 -17.59 -5.09 -1.89
CA ARG A 398 -18.38 -6.33 -1.83
C ARG A 398 -17.67 -7.49 -1.16
N SER A 399 -16.34 -7.48 -1.11
CA SER A 399 -15.56 -8.60 -0.59
C SER A 399 -14.40 -8.11 0.26
N ILE A 400 -14.24 -8.62 1.48
CA ILE A 400 -13.05 -8.35 2.30
C ILE A 400 -12.14 -9.58 2.25
N ASN A 401 -10.97 -9.42 1.65
CA ASN A 401 -10.02 -10.51 1.45
C ASN A 401 -8.77 -10.36 2.34
N MET A 402 -8.66 -11.27 3.32
CA MET A 402 -7.54 -11.40 4.24
C MET A 402 -6.72 -12.69 4.05
N LEU A 403 -6.92 -13.40 2.92
CA LEU A 403 -6.24 -14.67 2.60
C LEU A 403 -4.75 -14.63 2.92
N ASN A 404 -4.31 -15.44 3.89
CA ASN A 404 -2.91 -15.63 4.26
C ASN A 404 -2.18 -14.31 4.55
N LYS A 405 -2.91 -13.30 5.05
CA LYS A 405 -2.35 -11.97 5.35
C LYS A 405 -1.97 -11.82 6.81
N TYR A 406 -2.77 -12.36 7.72
CA TYR A 406 -2.65 -12.09 9.15
C TYR A 406 -2.59 -13.40 9.93
N ARG A 407 -1.86 -13.37 11.04
CA ARG A 407 -1.87 -14.43 12.04
C ARG A 407 -2.75 -13.97 13.20
N ILE A 408 -3.97 -14.50 13.25
CA ILE A 408 -5.02 -14.15 14.21
C ILE A 408 -5.19 -15.32 15.19
N ASP A 409 -4.11 -15.69 15.87
CA ASP A 409 -4.00 -16.91 16.68
C ASP A 409 -4.34 -16.73 18.17
N THR A 410 -4.57 -15.49 18.61
CA THR A 410 -4.94 -15.18 20.01
C THR A 410 -6.30 -14.50 20.11
N LYS A 411 -6.90 -14.60 21.30
CA LYS A 411 -8.20 -13.96 21.61
C LYS A 411 -8.17 -12.45 21.33
N GLU A 412 -7.12 -11.75 21.76
CA GLU A 412 -6.97 -10.30 21.59
C GLU A 412 -6.89 -9.88 20.12
N LYS A 413 -6.24 -10.72 19.29
CA LYS A 413 -6.19 -10.52 17.84
C LYS A 413 -7.57 -10.74 17.21
N GLY A 414 -8.29 -11.77 17.66
CA GLY A 414 -9.67 -12.03 17.27
C GLY A 414 -10.61 -10.88 17.64
N GLU A 415 -10.47 -10.32 18.84
CA GLU A 415 -11.21 -9.13 19.30
C GLU A 415 -10.91 -7.90 18.45
N THR A 416 -9.63 -7.65 18.15
CA THR A 416 -9.22 -6.51 17.31
C THR A 416 -9.85 -6.58 15.92
N VAL A 417 -9.79 -7.74 15.28
CA VAL A 417 -10.36 -7.94 13.94
C VAL A 417 -11.89 -8.02 13.97
N GLY A 418 -12.47 -8.58 15.03
CA GLY A 418 -13.92 -8.57 15.25
C GLY A 418 -14.48 -7.16 15.42
N GLU A 419 -13.82 -6.29 16.19
CA GLU A 419 -14.21 -4.88 16.31
C GLU A 419 -14.10 -4.14 14.97
N TYR A 420 -13.08 -4.46 14.17
CA TYR A 420 -12.92 -3.93 12.83
C TYR A 420 -14.09 -4.31 11.91
N PHE A 421 -14.50 -5.59 11.89
CA PHE A 421 -15.68 -6.01 11.13
C PHE A 421 -16.98 -5.40 11.64
N ARG A 422 -17.14 -5.30 12.96
CA ARG A 422 -18.30 -4.65 13.58
C ARG A 422 -18.45 -3.23 13.08
N TRP A 423 -17.37 -2.45 13.18
CA TRP A 423 -17.37 -1.05 12.76
C TRP A 423 -17.69 -0.89 11.27
N ILE A 424 -17.17 -1.78 10.41
CA ILE A 424 -17.51 -1.79 8.97
C ILE A 424 -19.01 -2.04 8.78
N GLY A 425 -19.56 -3.06 9.43
CA GLY A 425 -20.98 -3.43 9.31
C GLY A 425 -21.96 -2.38 9.83
N GLU A 426 -21.52 -1.54 10.77
CA GLU A 426 -22.29 -0.41 11.29
C GLU A 426 -22.33 0.80 10.33
N GLN A 427 -21.51 0.82 9.28
CA GLN A 427 -21.55 1.92 8.31
C GLN A 427 -22.76 1.77 7.37
N PRO A 428 -23.49 2.87 7.07
CA PRO A 428 -24.70 2.80 6.26
C PRO A 428 -24.44 2.37 4.80
N GLU A 429 -23.24 2.60 4.27
CA GLU A 429 -22.85 2.18 2.93
C GLU A 429 -22.26 0.76 2.85
N CYS A 430 -22.25 0.00 3.95
CA CYS A 430 -21.69 -1.35 3.98
C CYS A 430 -22.48 -2.32 3.08
N ALA A 431 -21.81 -2.83 2.05
CA ALA A 431 -22.37 -3.77 1.07
C ALA A 431 -21.51 -5.04 0.94
N VAL A 432 -20.82 -5.43 2.02
CA VAL A 432 -19.92 -6.59 2.02
C VAL A 432 -20.74 -7.88 1.96
N GLU A 433 -20.61 -8.59 0.85
CA GLU A 433 -21.27 -9.86 0.55
C GLU A 433 -20.37 -11.07 0.87
N GLU A 434 -19.05 -10.88 0.87
CA GLU A 434 -18.06 -11.96 1.07
C GLU A 434 -16.94 -11.55 2.03
N VAL A 435 -16.56 -12.46 2.92
CA VAL A 435 -15.37 -12.33 3.76
C VAL A 435 -14.49 -13.57 3.60
N VAL A 436 -13.23 -13.37 3.25
CA VAL A 436 -12.23 -14.43 3.07
C VAL A 436 -11.17 -14.32 4.18
N LEU A 437 -11.18 -15.27 5.11
CA LEU A 437 -10.26 -15.42 6.25
C LEU A 437 -9.47 -16.74 6.15
N ARG A 438 -9.23 -17.19 4.94
CA ARG A 438 -8.46 -18.40 4.66
C ARG A 438 -7.00 -18.25 5.08
N ASP A 439 -6.43 -19.30 5.67
CA ASP A 439 -5.03 -19.36 6.11
C ASP A 439 -4.63 -18.20 7.06
N CYS A 440 -5.55 -17.81 7.96
CA CYS A 440 -5.38 -16.69 8.90
C CYS A 440 -4.94 -17.11 10.32
N TYR A 441 -4.62 -18.40 10.52
CA TYR A 441 -4.22 -18.97 11.81
C TYR A 441 -5.29 -18.76 12.90
N LEU A 442 -6.57 -18.79 12.55
CA LEU A 442 -7.65 -18.68 13.53
C LEU A 442 -7.67 -19.91 14.43
N THR A 443 -7.81 -19.70 15.74
CA THR A 443 -7.85 -20.76 16.77
C THR A 443 -9.20 -20.74 17.48
N ASP A 444 -9.46 -21.73 18.33
CA ASP A 444 -10.65 -21.74 19.19
C ASP A 444 -10.76 -20.50 20.09
N ALA A 445 -9.62 -19.86 20.41
CA ALA A 445 -9.59 -18.64 21.21
C ALA A 445 -9.92 -17.37 20.40
N SER A 446 -9.55 -17.32 19.12
CA SER A 446 -9.67 -16.12 18.29
C SER A 446 -10.91 -16.09 17.42
N LEU A 447 -11.45 -17.25 17.03
CA LEU A 447 -12.65 -17.33 16.19
C LEU A 447 -13.89 -16.69 16.85
N PRO A 448 -14.25 -16.99 18.13
CA PRO A 448 -15.48 -16.45 18.72
C PRO A 448 -15.57 -14.91 18.76
N PRO A 449 -14.57 -14.16 19.25
CA PRO A 449 -14.66 -12.69 19.25
C PRO A 449 -14.65 -12.10 17.84
N LEU A 450 -13.99 -12.76 16.88
CA LEU A 450 -14.02 -12.35 15.47
C LEU A 450 -15.43 -12.50 14.89
N VAL A 451 -16.07 -13.64 15.11
CA VAL A 451 -17.43 -13.93 14.62
C VAL A 451 -18.47 -12.96 15.20
N ALA A 452 -18.32 -12.59 16.48
CA ALA A 452 -19.15 -11.56 17.10
C ALA A 452 -19.07 -10.20 16.39
N GLY A 453 -18.00 -9.95 15.63
CA GLY A 453 -17.86 -8.81 14.74
C GLY A 453 -18.56 -9.00 13.40
N LEU A 454 -18.39 -10.17 12.78
CA LEU A 454 -19.00 -10.53 11.50
C LEU A 454 -20.53 -10.46 11.52
N CYS A 455 -21.16 -10.64 12.68
CA CYS A 455 -22.62 -10.46 12.84
C CYS A 455 -23.12 -9.06 12.40
N ALA A 456 -22.28 -8.03 12.44
CA ALA A 456 -22.66 -6.70 11.97
C ALA A 456 -22.73 -6.59 10.44
N LEU A 457 -22.11 -7.50 9.71
CA LEU A 457 -22.12 -7.54 8.24
C LEU A 457 -23.44 -8.19 7.77
N SER A 458 -24.52 -7.41 7.81
CA SER A 458 -25.89 -7.88 7.51
C SER A 458 -26.09 -8.34 6.06
N THR A 459 -25.30 -7.82 5.13
CA THR A 459 -25.31 -8.18 3.70
C THR A 459 -24.37 -9.34 3.37
N MET A 460 -23.56 -9.82 4.32
CA MET A 460 -22.63 -10.93 4.08
C MET A 460 -23.41 -12.21 3.79
N ARG A 461 -23.01 -12.92 2.73
CA ARG A 461 -23.56 -14.22 2.31
C ARG A 461 -22.51 -15.30 2.27
N LYS A 462 -21.24 -14.94 2.09
CA LYS A 462 -20.14 -15.89 1.94
C LYS A 462 -19.07 -15.68 3.00
N LEU A 463 -18.68 -16.76 3.66
CA LEU A 463 -17.58 -16.77 4.61
C LEU A 463 -16.63 -17.93 4.29
N ASP A 464 -15.37 -17.61 4.01
CA ASP A 464 -14.31 -18.60 3.79
C ASP A 464 -13.34 -18.63 4.98
N LEU A 465 -13.36 -19.74 5.71
CA LEU A 465 -12.52 -20.04 6.87
C LEU A 465 -11.52 -21.18 6.60
N TYR A 466 -11.29 -21.57 5.34
CA TYR A 466 -10.38 -22.68 5.02
C TYR A 466 -8.97 -22.51 5.63
N GLY A 467 -8.36 -23.58 6.13
CA GLY A 467 -6.93 -23.61 6.45
C GLY A 467 -6.55 -22.86 7.72
N ASN A 468 -7.42 -22.87 8.73
CA ASN A 468 -7.19 -22.33 10.05
C ASN A 468 -6.91 -23.46 11.06
N GLU A 469 -6.85 -23.14 12.36
CA GLU A 469 -6.38 -24.03 13.44
C GLU A 469 -7.42 -24.14 14.57
N PHE A 470 -8.71 -23.94 14.27
CA PHE A 470 -9.80 -24.07 15.24
C PHE A 470 -10.47 -25.45 15.16
N GLY A 471 -10.95 -25.97 16.29
CA GLY A 471 -11.59 -27.27 16.39
C GLY A 471 -13.12 -27.21 16.40
N PRO A 472 -13.79 -28.37 16.48
CA PRO A 472 -15.25 -28.45 16.58
C PRO A 472 -15.90 -27.59 17.67
N PRO A 473 -15.33 -27.43 18.89
CA PRO A 473 -15.97 -26.65 19.95
C PRO A 473 -16.26 -25.19 19.57
N SER A 474 -15.41 -24.56 18.74
CA SER A 474 -15.59 -23.16 18.35
C SER A 474 -16.63 -22.97 17.23
N LEU A 475 -17.06 -24.04 16.55
CA LEU A 475 -18.12 -23.97 15.52
C LEU A 475 -19.44 -23.44 16.08
N ALA A 476 -19.71 -23.64 17.37
CA ALA A 476 -20.88 -23.08 18.03
C ALA A 476 -20.92 -21.54 17.96
N SER A 477 -19.77 -20.87 17.82
CA SER A 477 -19.71 -19.42 17.67
C SER A 477 -20.25 -18.92 16.33
N LEU A 478 -20.32 -19.78 15.30
CA LEU A 478 -20.82 -19.44 13.95
C LEU A 478 -22.35 -19.46 13.85
N LYS A 479 -23.05 -20.04 14.84
CA LYS A 479 -24.51 -20.15 14.86
C LYS A 479 -25.26 -18.83 14.65
N PRO A 480 -24.83 -17.67 15.19
CA PRO A 480 -25.52 -16.39 14.99
C PRO A 480 -25.47 -15.86 13.55
N LEU A 481 -24.67 -16.44 12.65
CA LEU A 481 -24.51 -15.99 11.28
C LEU A 481 -25.64 -16.48 10.36
N HIS A 482 -26.88 -16.15 10.72
CA HIS A 482 -28.09 -16.56 9.99
C HIS A 482 -28.21 -15.93 8.59
N GLN A 483 -27.35 -14.99 8.24
CA GLN A 483 -27.32 -14.36 6.92
C GLN A 483 -26.54 -15.17 5.87
N LEU A 484 -25.80 -16.21 6.26
CA LEU A 484 -24.93 -16.95 5.34
C LEU A 484 -25.70 -17.83 4.33
N GLU A 485 -25.21 -17.80 3.09
CA GLU A 485 -25.58 -18.71 2.00
C GLU A 485 -24.46 -19.70 1.67
N GLU A 486 -23.21 -19.35 1.99
CA GLU A 486 -22.03 -20.19 1.74
C GLU A 486 -21.05 -20.06 2.91
N LEU A 487 -20.68 -21.21 3.47
CA LEU A 487 -19.66 -21.30 4.53
C LEU A 487 -18.63 -22.36 4.12
N ASN A 488 -17.39 -21.93 3.87
CA ASN A 488 -16.29 -22.84 3.60
C ASN A 488 -15.44 -23.05 4.86
N LEU A 489 -15.39 -24.29 5.35
CA LEU A 489 -14.60 -24.67 6.53
C LEU A 489 -13.29 -25.39 6.18
N GLY A 490 -13.14 -25.92 4.95
CA GLY A 490 -11.87 -26.44 4.46
C GLY A 490 -11.21 -27.58 5.26
N ASN A 491 -9.94 -27.86 4.95
CA ASN A 491 -9.11 -28.99 5.44
C ASN A 491 -8.90 -29.07 6.98
N ASP A 492 -9.44 -28.15 7.77
CA ASP A 492 -9.28 -28.18 9.24
C ASP A 492 -10.02 -29.37 9.87
N PHE A 493 -10.91 -29.98 9.08
CA PHE A 493 -11.72 -31.14 9.44
C PHE A 493 -11.41 -32.35 8.53
N ASP A 494 -10.15 -32.49 8.09
CA ASP A 494 -9.75 -33.57 7.19
C ASP A 494 -9.97 -34.94 7.85
N ASP A 495 -11.01 -35.60 7.34
CA ASP A 495 -11.36 -36.99 7.56
C ASP A 495 -10.22 -37.88 7.06
N LYS A 496 -9.32 -38.26 7.97
CA LYS A 496 -8.58 -39.51 7.75
C LYS A 496 -9.51 -40.74 7.86
N GLU A 497 -10.69 -40.63 8.48
CA GLU A 497 -11.58 -41.78 8.73
C GLU A 497 -13.11 -41.59 8.55
N GLY A 498 -13.63 -40.43 8.11
CA GLY A 498 -15.09 -40.26 7.95
C GLY A 498 -15.84 -39.81 9.23
N GLU A 499 -15.12 -39.48 10.32
CA GLU A 499 -15.65 -39.12 11.62
C GLU A 499 -16.28 -37.71 11.67
N TYR A 500 -15.78 -36.74 10.89
CA TYR A 500 -16.24 -35.35 11.00
C TYR A 500 -17.62 -35.11 10.37
N ALA A 501 -18.03 -35.93 9.39
CA ALA A 501 -19.42 -35.94 8.90
C ALA A 501 -20.43 -36.30 10.00
N TYR A 502 -19.99 -36.96 11.08
CA TYR A 502 -20.79 -37.35 12.24
C TYR A 502 -20.55 -36.48 13.49
N CYS A 503 -19.68 -35.47 13.40
CA CYS A 503 -19.38 -34.54 14.48
C CYS A 503 -20.67 -33.81 14.95
N PRO A 504 -21.07 -33.97 16.23
CA PRO A 504 -22.27 -33.32 16.78
C PRO A 504 -22.27 -31.80 16.60
N GLU A 505 -21.10 -31.17 16.68
CA GLU A 505 -20.92 -29.73 16.54
C GLU A 505 -21.17 -29.26 15.10
N VAL A 506 -20.71 -30.00 14.09
CA VAL A 506 -20.99 -29.72 12.67
C VAL A 506 -22.47 -29.91 12.38
N ARG A 507 -23.10 -30.95 12.93
CA ARG A 507 -24.55 -31.18 12.81
C ARG A 507 -25.33 -30.04 13.45
N ALA A 508 -24.98 -29.65 14.67
CA ALA A 508 -25.62 -28.55 15.39
C ALA A 508 -25.41 -27.20 14.69
N LEU A 509 -24.27 -27.00 14.02
CA LEU A 509 -24.04 -25.81 13.20
C LEU A 509 -24.95 -25.81 11.97
N ARG A 510 -25.04 -26.95 11.26
CA ARG A 510 -25.94 -27.11 10.11
C ARG A 510 -27.41 -26.88 10.48
N GLU A 511 -27.85 -27.34 11.64
CA GLU A 511 -29.22 -27.11 12.14
C GLU A 511 -29.48 -25.65 12.53
N ALA A 512 -28.45 -24.91 12.94
CA ALA A 512 -28.56 -23.51 13.35
C ALA A 512 -28.49 -22.52 12.18
N LEU A 513 -27.79 -22.88 11.10
CA LEU A 513 -27.69 -22.07 9.89
C LEU A 513 -28.96 -22.21 9.03
N PRO A 514 -29.26 -21.25 8.15
CA PRO A 514 -30.37 -21.37 7.21
C PRO A 514 -30.26 -22.66 6.40
N GLY A 515 -31.38 -23.34 6.15
CA GLY A 515 -31.38 -24.57 5.34
C GLY A 515 -30.88 -24.37 3.90
N SER A 516 -30.85 -23.13 3.40
CA SER A 516 -30.27 -22.73 2.12
C SER A 516 -28.75 -22.55 2.15
N CYS A 517 -28.13 -22.50 3.34
CA CYS A 517 -26.70 -22.29 3.50
C CYS A 517 -25.92 -23.55 3.08
N GLN A 518 -25.00 -23.37 2.14
CA GLN A 518 -24.11 -24.42 1.67
C GLN A 518 -22.88 -24.47 2.56
N LEU A 519 -22.77 -25.54 3.35
CA LEU A 519 -21.54 -25.88 4.05
C LEU A 519 -20.62 -26.64 3.08
N ILE A 520 -19.46 -26.05 2.79
CA ILE A 520 -18.44 -26.63 1.92
C ILE A 520 -17.38 -27.30 2.80
N GLY A 521 -17.34 -28.64 2.74
CA GLY A 521 -16.27 -29.49 3.27
C GLY A 521 -15.42 -30.09 2.14
N THR A 522 -14.36 -30.83 2.48
CA THR A 522 -13.36 -31.36 1.53
C THR A 522 -13.95 -32.05 0.28
N GLY A 523 -13.32 -31.80 -0.88
CA GLY A 523 -13.57 -32.52 -2.14
C GLY A 523 -14.53 -31.87 -3.15
N GLY A 524 -14.97 -30.62 -2.95
CA GLY A 524 -15.87 -29.94 -3.90
C GLY A 524 -17.27 -30.55 -3.99
N ARG A 525 -17.63 -31.44 -3.05
CA ARG A 525 -18.99 -31.95 -2.92
C ARG A 525 -19.79 -31.01 -2.03
N VAL A 526 -20.79 -30.36 -2.62
CA VAL A 526 -21.86 -29.72 -1.85
C VAL A 526 -22.52 -30.81 -1.00
N ILE A 527 -22.48 -30.69 0.33
CA ILE A 527 -23.22 -31.59 1.20
C ILE A 527 -24.71 -31.24 1.07
N LYS A 528 -25.38 -31.73 0.03
CA LYS A 528 -26.81 -31.48 -0.19
C LYS A 528 -27.65 -32.31 0.79
N ALA A 529 -28.74 -31.73 1.26
CA ALA A 529 -29.79 -32.46 1.95
C ALA A 529 -30.41 -33.50 1.00
N ASP A 530 -30.67 -34.68 1.54
CA ASP A 530 -31.44 -35.79 0.96
C ASP A 530 -30.80 -36.58 -0.19
N ARG A 531 -30.16 -37.70 0.21
CA ARG A 531 -30.49 -39.05 -0.30
C ARG A 531 -30.03 -40.09 0.73
N ALA A 532 -30.94 -40.98 1.11
CA ALA A 532 -30.61 -42.17 1.89
C ALA A 532 -29.47 -42.95 1.20
N PRO A 533 -28.57 -43.59 1.96
CA PRO A 533 -27.40 -44.26 1.39
C PRO A 533 -27.83 -45.47 0.55
N GLY A 534 -27.70 -45.34 -0.78
CA GLY A 534 -27.60 -46.49 -1.67
C GLY A 534 -26.17 -47.04 -1.67
N PRO A 535 -25.95 -48.33 -1.99
CA PRO A 535 -24.65 -48.96 -1.88
C PRO A 535 -23.62 -48.33 -2.82
N LEU A 536 -22.43 -48.06 -2.27
CA LEU A 536 -21.25 -47.56 -2.98
C LEU A 536 -20.89 -48.48 -4.16
N LYS A 537 -20.88 -47.93 -5.38
CA LYS A 537 -20.17 -48.54 -6.52
C LYS A 537 -18.77 -47.96 -6.58
N TYR A 538 -17.78 -48.82 -6.31
CA TYR A 538 -16.39 -48.61 -6.70
C TYR A 538 -16.29 -48.51 -8.22
N TYR A 539 -15.68 -47.43 -8.73
CA TYR A 539 -15.13 -47.40 -10.09
C TYR A 539 -13.62 -47.41 -9.98
N GLY A 540 -13.02 -48.45 -10.59
CA GLY A 540 -11.62 -48.82 -10.45
C GLY A 540 -10.65 -48.00 -11.29
N ASP A 541 -9.39 -48.14 -10.88
CA ASP A 541 -8.14 -48.16 -11.62
C ASP A 541 -8.10 -47.53 -13.02
N CYS A 542 -7.29 -46.47 -13.12
CA CYS A 542 -6.58 -46.14 -14.34
C CYS A 542 -5.08 -46.37 -14.11
N GLU A 543 -4.63 -47.59 -14.37
CA GLU A 543 -3.25 -47.87 -14.71
C GLU A 543 -2.92 -47.17 -16.03
N LYS A 544 -2.03 -46.16 -15.98
CA LYS A 544 -0.98 -45.90 -17.00
C LYS A 544 -0.22 -44.61 -16.69
N CYS A 545 0.95 -44.79 -16.09
CA CYS A 545 2.25 -44.31 -16.56
C CYS A 545 3.18 -44.05 -15.37
N LYS A 546 3.96 -45.08 -15.04
CA LYS A 546 5.28 -44.94 -14.42
C LYS A 546 6.25 -44.27 -15.40
N CYS A 547 7.28 -43.66 -14.81
CA CYS A 547 8.60 -43.24 -15.32
C CYS A 547 8.79 -41.71 -15.31
N VAL A 548 9.92 -41.13 -14.92
CA VAL A 548 11.21 -41.60 -14.39
C VAL A 548 11.89 -40.35 -13.78
N ILE A 549 12.76 -40.58 -12.80
CA ILE A 549 13.75 -39.69 -12.20
C ILE A 549 14.42 -38.73 -13.21
N MET A 550 14.28 -37.42 -13.00
CA MET A 550 15.37 -36.42 -12.85
C MET A 550 14.82 -35.13 -12.24
#